data_AF-A0A2D5QE48-F1
#
_entry.id   AF-A0A2D5QE48-F1
#
_cell.length_a   1.000
_cell.length_b   1.000
_cell.length_c   1.000
_cell.angle_alpha   90.00
_cell.angle_beta   90.00
_cell.angle_gamma   90.00
#
_symmetry.space_group_name_H-M   'P 1'
#
loop_
_entity.id
_entity.type
_entity.pdbx_description
1 polymer ?
#
loop_
_entity_poly.entity_id
_entity_poly.type
_entity_poly.pdbx_seq_one_letter_code
_entity_poly.pdbx_strand_id
1 'polypeptide(L)'
;MANDKINKKEAMNEYMCNINDNIQNEKYSNISYDKCKLCGGQTHLCDVKSELVCSQCGSLSDIIIVTEKSSYSDPPREVSYFSYKRINHFNEWLAQFQAKEKTELPKNIYHDIINELNKNSYMDLSKLKYKDVRKILKKLNYNKYYENIPHIISVITNKRAPTLDRKTEEVLRSLFKEIQIPFMNNCPPSRKNFLSYSYVLHKFCELLEFDHLLEYFPLLKSREKLHTQDLIWEKICKDLKWQFIPSL
;
A
#
# COMPACT_ATOMS: atom_id res chain seq x y z
N MET A 1 2.87 -38.16 53.09
CA MET A 1 2.72 -38.21 51.61
C MET A 1 1.23 -38.34 51.32
N ALA A 2 0.54 -37.21 51.15
CA ALA A 2 -0.89 -37.19 50.86
C ALA A 2 -1.08 -37.36 49.35
N ASN A 3 -1.89 -38.34 48.96
CA ASN A 3 -2.15 -38.71 47.59
C ASN A 3 -3.36 -37.90 47.11
N ASP A 4 -3.14 -36.71 46.53
CA ASP A 4 -4.22 -35.86 46.05
C ASP A 4 -4.85 -36.48 44.79
N LYS A 5 -6.11 -36.93 44.93
CA LYS A 5 -6.94 -37.38 43.80
C LYS A 5 -7.20 -36.20 42.88
N ILE A 6 -6.48 -36.13 41.76
CA ILE A 6 -6.73 -35.14 40.71
C ILE A 6 -8.18 -35.32 40.20
N ASN A 7 -8.97 -34.26 40.28
CA ASN A 7 -10.36 -34.25 39.82
C ASN A 7 -10.40 -34.34 38.30
N LYS A 8 -11.21 -35.26 37.75
CA LYS A 8 -11.32 -35.51 36.30
C LYS A 8 -11.66 -34.25 35.49
N LYS A 9 -12.41 -33.32 36.11
CA LYS A 9 -12.75 -32.02 35.51
C LYS A 9 -11.53 -31.09 35.38
N GLU A 10 -10.65 -31.08 36.38
CA GLU A 10 -9.45 -30.24 36.40
C GLU A 10 -8.42 -30.72 35.38
N ALA A 11 -8.18 -32.03 35.32
CA ALA A 11 -7.29 -32.63 34.32
C ALA A 11 -7.77 -32.39 32.88
N MET A 12 -9.10 -32.41 32.67
CA MET A 12 -9.68 -32.13 31.36
C MET A 12 -9.54 -30.66 30.97
N ASN A 13 -9.72 -29.73 31.92
CA ASN A 13 -9.51 -28.30 31.68
C ASN A 13 -8.03 -28.01 31.34
N GLU A 14 -7.09 -28.57 32.11
CA GLU A 14 -5.66 -28.42 31.87
C GLU A 14 -5.23 -28.92 30.49
N TYR A 15 -5.72 -30.10 30.09
CA TYR A 15 -5.48 -30.63 28.75
C TYR A 15 -6.03 -29.71 27.65
N MET A 16 -7.26 -29.23 27.79
CA MET A 16 -7.92 -28.40 26.77
C MET A 16 -7.26 -27.02 26.62
N CYS A 17 -6.72 -26.44 27.69
CA CYS A 17 -5.95 -25.18 27.63
C CYS A 17 -4.60 -25.35 26.92
N ASN A 18 -3.95 -26.51 27.05
CA ASN A 18 -2.64 -26.75 26.44
C ASN A 18 -2.72 -26.96 24.91
N ILE A 19 -3.90 -27.26 24.38
CA ILE A 19 -4.10 -27.55 22.95
C ILE A 19 -4.88 -26.45 22.20
N ASN A 20 -5.48 -25.50 22.91
CA ASN A 20 -6.31 -24.46 22.31
C ASN A 20 -6.16 -23.12 23.05
N ASP A 21 -5.50 -22.17 22.39
CA ASP A 21 -5.21 -20.84 22.91
C ASP A 21 -6.46 -19.99 23.23
N ASN A 22 -7.65 -20.41 22.78
CA ASN A 22 -8.92 -19.74 23.08
C ASN A 22 -9.59 -20.22 24.37
N ILE A 23 -9.05 -21.25 25.03
CA ILE A 23 -9.60 -21.80 26.27
C ILE A 23 -8.76 -21.31 27.44
N GLN A 24 -9.38 -20.52 28.33
CA GLN A 24 -8.72 -19.97 29.50
C GLN A 24 -8.75 -20.96 30.66
N ASN A 25 -7.60 -21.18 31.29
CA ASN A 25 -7.48 -22.14 32.39
C ASN A 25 -8.16 -21.59 33.67
N GLU A 26 -9.18 -22.30 34.15
CA GLU A 26 -9.97 -21.90 35.34
C GLU A 26 -9.10 -21.77 36.60
N LYS A 27 -7.97 -22.49 36.67
CA LYS A 27 -7.01 -22.44 37.79
C LYS A 27 -6.37 -21.06 37.98
N TYR A 28 -6.31 -20.26 36.91
CA TYR A 28 -5.69 -18.93 36.89
C TYR A 28 -6.68 -17.79 36.70
N SER A 29 -7.99 -18.07 36.84
CA SER A 29 -9.07 -17.09 36.68
C SER A 29 -9.01 -15.89 37.64
N ASN A 30 -8.29 -16.03 38.77
CA ASN A 30 -8.20 -15.03 39.83
C ASN A 30 -6.85 -14.28 39.90
N ILE A 31 -6.08 -14.20 38.81
CA ILE A 31 -4.86 -13.38 38.83
C ILE A 31 -5.23 -11.89 38.70
N SER A 32 -5.34 -11.22 39.84
CA SER A 32 -5.53 -9.76 39.96
C SER A 32 -4.20 -9.06 39.69
N TYR A 33 -3.91 -8.77 38.42
CA TYR A 33 -2.71 -8.02 38.00
C TYR A 33 -2.78 -6.53 38.37
N ASP A 34 -3.94 -6.05 38.80
CA ASP A 34 -4.24 -4.70 39.27
C ASP A 34 -3.88 -4.46 40.74
N LYS A 35 -3.49 -5.51 41.48
CA LYS A 35 -3.11 -5.42 42.90
C LYS A 35 -1.73 -6.02 43.16
N CYS A 36 -0.98 -5.32 43.99
CA CYS A 36 0.32 -5.75 44.47
C CYS A 36 0.18 -6.98 45.37
N LYS A 37 0.97 -8.03 45.10
CA LYS A 37 1.01 -9.25 45.92
C LYS A 37 1.56 -9.03 47.34
N LEU A 38 2.35 -7.97 47.56
CA LEU A 38 2.99 -7.70 48.85
C LEU A 38 2.19 -6.78 49.77
N CYS A 39 1.52 -5.76 49.22
CA CYS A 39 0.80 -4.76 50.04
C CYS A 39 -0.66 -4.57 49.65
N GLY A 40 -1.14 -5.21 48.57
CA GLY A 40 -2.50 -5.06 48.07
C GLY A 40 -2.81 -3.73 47.36
N GLY A 41 -1.86 -2.79 47.32
CA GLY A 41 -1.99 -1.51 46.64
C GLY A 41 -2.04 -1.64 45.11
N GLN A 42 -2.50 -0.60 44.43
CA GLN A 42 -2.69 -0.61 42.98
C GLN A 42 -1.36 -0.72 42.22
N THR A 43 -1.33 -1.58 41.20
CA THR A 43 -0.19 -1.74 40.29
C THR A 43 -0.44 -1.01 38.96
N HIS A 44 0.62 -0.41 38.42
CA HIS A 44 0.62 0.27 37.13
C HIS A 44 1.54 -0.43 36.15
N LEU A 45 1.15 -0.43 34.88
CA LEU A 45 1.89 -1.03 33.78
C LEU A 45 2.98 -0.07 33.27
N CYS A 46 4.22 -0.56 33.19
CA CYS A 46 5.32 0.09 32.47
C CYS A 46 5.58 -0.62 31.15
N ASP A 47 4.98 -0.12 30.07
CA ASP A 47 5.09 -0.72 28.74
C ASP A 47 6.54 -0.84 28.24
N VAL A 48 7.38 0.15 28.57
CA VAL A 48 8.77 0.23 28.08
C VAL A 48 9.65 -0.89 28.65
N LYS A 49 9.39 -1.29 29.89
CA LYS A 49 10.19 -2.32 30.59
C LYS A 49 9.48 -3.66 30.75
N SER A 50 8.20 -3.73 30.35
CA SER A 50 7.35 -4.91 30.58
C SER A 50 7.26 -5.29 32.06
N GLU A 51 7.05 -4.30 32.92
CA GLU A 51 7.01 -4.45 34.38
C GLU A 51 5.70 -3.88 34.96
N LEU A 52 5.17 -4.50 36.00
CA LEU A 52 4.13 -3.93 36.86
C LEU A 52 4.78 -3.29 38.08
N VAL A 53 4.46 -2.03 38.36
CA VAL A 53 5.00 -1.25 39.48
C VAL A 53 3.89 -0.94 40.48
N CYS A 54 4.08 -1.31 41.74
CA CYS A 54 3.14 -0.91 42.79
C CYS A 54 3.33 0.56 43.18
N SER A 55 2.23 1.32 43.19
CA SER A 55 2.21 2.74 43.59
C SER A 55 2.49 2.98 45.07
N GLN A 56 2.32 1.97 45.94
CA GLN A 56 2.41 2.11 47.39
C GLN A 56 3.73 1.61 47.98
N CYS A 57 4.21 0.43 47.57
CA CYS A 57 5.45 -0.16 48.10
C CYS A 57 6.60 -0.25 47.09
N GLY A 58 6.37 0.14 45.83
CA GLY A 58 7.39 0.10 44.78
C GLY A 58 7.78 -1.31 44.32
N SER A 59 7.04 -2.35 44.72
CA SER A 59 7.32 -3.72 44.26
C SER A 59 7.20 -3.82 42.75
N LEU A 60 8.16 -4.51 42.13
CA LEU A 60 8.17 -4.80 40.71
C LEU A 60 7.69 -6.22 40.45
N SER A 61 7.00 -6.44 39.33
CA SER A 61 6.66 -7.78 38.84
C SER A 61 6.80 -7.81 37.33
N ASP A 62 7.72 -8.64 36.84
CA ASP A 62 7.94 -8.80 35.41
C ASP A 62 6.72 -9.45 34.75
N ILE A 63 6.36 -8.95 33.58
CA ILE A 63 5.30 -9.49 32.75
C ILE A 63 5.76 -9.60 31.30
N ILE A 64 5.02 -10.36 30.50
CA ILE A 64 5.24 -10.43 29.06
C ILE A 64 4.12 -9.64 28.39
N ILE A 65 4.47 -8.58 27.67
CA ILE A 65 3.51 -7.81 26.87
C ILE A 65 3.64 -8.28 25.42
N VAL A 66 2.59 -8.94 24.91
CA VAL A 66 2.51 -9.30 23.50
C VAL A 66 1.79 -8.18 22.75
N THR A 67 2.54 -7.26 22.15
CA THR A 67 1.97 -6.21 21.28
C THR A 67 1.92 -6.67 19.84
N GLU A 68 0.76 -6.59 19.19
CA GLU A 68 0.63 -6.82 17.73
C GLU A 68 1.32 -5.72 16.89
N LYS A 69 1.71 -4.61 17.52
CA LYS A 69 2.47 -3.53 16.89
C LYS A 69 3.94 -3.91 16.85
N SER A 70 4.45 -4.21 15.65
CA SER A 70 5.88 -4.41 15.39
C SER A 70 6.68 -3.19 15.87
N SER A 71 7.73 -3.43 16.67
CA SER A 71 8.63 -2.39 17.14
C SER A 71 9.45 -1.83 15.97
N TYR A 72 9.91 -0.58 16.08
CA TYR A 72 10.67 0.11 15.01
C TYR A 72 12.01 -0.60 14.69
N SER A 73 12.51 -1.40 15.63
CA SER A 73 13.74 -2.18 15.53
C SER A 73 13.54 -3.61 15.02
N ASP A 74 12.29 -4.08 14.88
CA ASP A 74 12.03 -5.37 14.25
C ASP A 74 12.07 -5.22 12.72
N PRO A 75 12.71 -6.15 11.99
CA PRO A 75 12.60 -6.17 10.54
C PRO A 75 11.12 -6.26 10.19
N PRO A 76 10.59 -5.35 9.34
CA PRO A 76 9.19 -5.39 8.98
C PRO A 76 8.90 -6.77 8.38
N ARG A 77 7.82 -7.43 8.83
CA ARG A 77 7.37 -8.70 8.22
C ARG A 77 7.39 -8.52 6.71
N GLU A 78 7.95 -9.45 5.94
CA GLU A 78 8.22 -9.24 4.50
C GLU A 78 7.01 -8.67 3.73
N VAL A 79 5.80 -9.13 4.08
CA VAL A 79 4.52 -8.62 3.56
C VAL A 79 4.33 -7.11 3.76
N SER A 80 4.65 -6.60 4.95
CA SER A 80 4.60 -5.17 5.28
C SER A 80 5.66 -4.36 4.53
N TYR A 81 6.86 -4.93 4.33
CA TYR A 81 7.93 -4.28 3.57
C TYR A 81 7.58 -4.13 2.08
N PHE A 82 7.06 -5.18 1.44
CA PHE A 82 6.64 -5.12 0.04
C PHE A 82 5.44 -4.17 -0.16
N SER A 83 4.49 -4.18 0.77
CA SER A 83 3.34 -3.27 0.74
C SER A 83 3.78 -1.80 0.88
N TYR A 84 4.74 -1.52 1.77
CA TYR A 84 5.32 -0.19 1.95
C TYR A 84 6.05 0.30 0.69
N LYS A 85 6.86 -0.54 0.05
CA LYS A 85 7.55 -0.16 -1.20
C LYS A 85 6.57 0.13 -2.34
N ARG A 86 5.46 -0.62 -2.43
CA ARG A 86 4.45 -0.44 -3.48
C ARG A 86 3.68 0.87 -3.33
N ILE A 87 3.26 1.23 -2.10
CA ILE A 87 2.54 2.49 -1.89
C ILE A 87 3.44 3.70 -2.21
N ASN A 88 4.75 3.62 -1.96
CA ASN A 88 5.68 4.69 -2.34
C ASN A 88 5.74 4.87 -3.85
N HIS A 89 5.91 3.80 -4.60
CA HIS A 89 5.91 3.88 -6.07
C HIS A 89 4.56 4.35 -6.62
N PHE A 90 3.43 3.96 -5.99
CA PHE A 90 2.12 4.53 -6.33
C PHE A 90 2.05 6.04 -6.12
N ASN A 91 2.61 6.53 -5.02
CA ASN A 91 2.67 7.97 -4.72
C ASN A 91 3.57 8.73 -5.69
N GLU A 92 4.68 8.12 -6.13
CA GLU A 92 5.55 8.66 -7.18
C GLU A 92 4.75 8.81 -8.49
N TRP A 93 3.99 7.80 -8.89
CA TRP A 93 3.11 7.90 -10.07
C TRP A 93 2.10 9.04 -9.97
N LEU A 94 1.47 9.25 -8.81
CA LEU A 94 0.56 10.38 -8.58
C LEU A 94 1.29 11.74 -8.66
N ALA A 95 2.54 11.81 -8.19
CA ALA A 95 3.36 13.03 -8.26
C ALA A 95 3.82 13.33 -9.70
N GLN A 96 4.26 12.31 -10.44
CA GLN A 96 4.69 12.40 -11.84
C GLN A 96 3.54 12.86 -12.73
N PHE A 97 2.36 12.24 -12.58
CA PHE A 97 1.15 12.60 -13.30
C PHE A 97 0.79 14.08 -13.12
N GLN A 98 0.90 14.60 -11.89
CA GLN A 98 0.59 15.99 -11.57
C GLN A 98 1.75 16.96 -11.79
N ALA A 99 2.86 16.48 -12.36
CA ALA A 99 4.11 17.23 -12.51
C ALA A 99 4.57 17.93 -11.21
N LYS A 100 4.31 17.31 -10.05
CA LYS A 100 4.75 17.79 -8.73
C LYS A 100 6.24 17.53 -8.47
N GLU A 101 6.88 16.73 -9.31
CA GLU A 101 8.32 16.53 -9.27
C GLU A 101 9.08 17.81 -9.64
N LYS A 102 10.08 18.15 -8.83
CA LYS A 102 11.01 19.26 -9.08
C LYS A 102 12.20 18.83 -9.95
N THR A 103 11.98 17.92 -10.90
CA THR A 103 13.05 17.40 -11.75
C THR A 103 13.29 18.41 -12.87
N GLU A 104 14.39 19.15 -12.79
CA GLU A 104 14.84 20.02 -13.88
C GLU A 104 15.48 19.17 -14.99
N LEU A 105 14.85 19.11 -16.16
CA LEU A 105 15.44 18.46 -17.31
C LEU A 105 16.47 19.40 -17.98
N PRO A 106 17.58 18.87 -18.52
CA PRO A 106 18.54 19.71 -19.21
C PRO A 106 17.93 20.37 -20.47
N LYS A 107 18.30 21.63 -20.70
CA LYS A 107 17.68 22.52 -21.71
C LYS A 107 17.72 21.97 -23.13
N ASN A 108 18.74 21.18 -23.47
CA ASN A 108 18.87 20.54 -24.77
C ASN A 108 17.68 19.63 -25.11
N ILE A 109 17.11 18.93 -24.11
CA ILE A 109 15.96 18.04 -24.33
C ILE A 109 14.76 18.84 -24.81
N TYR A 110 14.45 19.96 -24.14
CA TYR A 110 13.35 20.83 -24.55
C TYR A 110 13.57 21.39 -25.95
N HIS A 111 14.80 21.83 -26.24
CA HIS A 111 15.16 22.32 -27.57
C HIS A 111 14.95 21.27 -28.66
N ASP A 112 15.40 20.03 -28.44
CA ASP A 112 15.28 18.95 -29.42
C ASP A 112 13.81 18.54 -29.64
N ILE A 113 13.00 18.55 -28.58
CA ILE A 113 11.56 18.29 -28.68
C ILE A 113 10.85 19.41 -29.46
N ILE A 114 11.16 20.68 -29.17
CA ILE A 114 10.59 21.83 -29.87
C ILE A 114 10.97 21.79 -31.36
N ASN A 115 12.21 21.43 -31.69
CA ASN A 115 12.64 21.27 -33.07
C ASN A 115 11.88 20.17 -33.80
N GLU A 116 11.60 19.04 -33.16
CA GLU A 116 10.77 17.98 -33.73
C GLU A 116 9.29 18.37 -33.86
N LEU A 117 8.76 19.19 -32.94
CA LEU A 117 7.41 19.75 -33.05
C LEU A 117 7.30 20.72 -34.23
N ASN A 118 8.26 21.62 -34.39
CA ASN A 118 8.29 22.63 -35.47
C ASN A 118 8.39 22.01 -36.87
N LYS A 119 8.95 20.80 -37.01
CA LYS A 119 8.94 20.07 -38.28
C LYS A 119 7.52 19.69 -38.74
N ASN A 120 6.57 19.62 -37.82
CA ASN A 120 5.17 19.32 -38.11
C ASN A 120 4.33 20.61 -38.04
N SER A 121 4.42 21.44 -39.08
CA SER A 121 3.80 22.78 -39.18
C SER A 121 2.29 22.85 -38.85
N TYR A 122 1.57 21.71 -38.92
CA TYR A 122 0.13 21.63 -38.66
C TYR A 122 -0.23 21.32 -37.19
N MET A 123 0.74 21.09 -36.30
CA MET A 123 0.46 20.78 -34.89
C MET A 123 0.31 22.04 -34.04
N ASP A 124 -0.88 22.23 -33.49
CA ASP A 124 -1.17 23.23 -32.47
C ASP A 124 -0.49 22.82 -31.14
N LEU A 125 0.55 23.55 -30.76
CA LEU A 125 1.31 23.35 -29.52
C LEU A 125 0.40 23.35 -28.28
N SER A 126 -0.71 24.09 -28.31
CA SER A 126 -1.64 24.17 -27.18
C SER A 126 -2.43 22.86 -26.95
N LYS A 127 -2.46 21.96 -27.94
CA LYS A 127 -3.16 20.67 -27.92
C LYS A 127 -2.23 19.48 -27.79
N LEU A 128 -0.96 19.71 -27.44
CA LEU A 128 0.05 18.68 -27.30
C LEU A 128 -0.38 17.62 -26.27
N LYS A 129 -0.51 16.36 -26.70
CA LYS A 129 -0.93 15.26 -25.82
C LYS A 129 0.27 14.40 -25.39
N TYR A 130 0.08 13.62 -24.33
CA TYR A 130 1.06 12.64 -23.84
C TYR A 130 1.61 11.73 -24.96
N LYS A 131 0.73 11.26 -25.84
CA LYS A 131 1.09 10.37 -26.96
C LYS A 131 2.05 11.02 -27.96
N ASP A 132 1.94 12.33 -28.18
CA ASP A 132 2.74 13.05 -29.15
C ASP A 132 4.16 13.24 -28.62
N VAL A 133 4.29 13.73 -27.38
CA VAL A 133 5.59 13.86 -26.72
C VAL A 133 6.27 12.50 -26.58
N ARG A 134 5.54 11.44 -26.24
CA ARG A 134 6.11 10.08 -26.17
C ARG A 134 6.70 9.62 -27.51
N LYS A 135 6.04 9.91 -28.64
CA LYS A 135 6.55 9.57 -29.98
C LYS A 135 7.83 10.34 -30.29
N ILE A 136 7.87 11.63 -29.95
CA ILE A 136 9.05 12.48 -30.17
C ILE A 136 10.22 12.00 -29.32
N LEU A 137 10.02 11.76 -28.02
CA LEU A 137 11.05 11.21 -27.14
C LEU A 137 11.57 9.86 -27.65
N LYS A 138 10.69 9.00 -28.16
CA LYS A 138 11.11 7.73 -28.78
C LYS A 138 12.00 7.96 -30.01
N LYS A 139 11.63 8.90 -30.89
CA LYS A 139 12.39 9.24 -32.10
C LYS A 139 13.78 9.80 -31.76
N LEU A 140 13.88 10.58 -30.69
CA LEU A 140 15.12 11.16 -30.18
C LEU A 140 15.94 10.19 -29.30
N ASN A 141 15.50 8.95 -29.11
CA ASN A 141 16.09 7.96 -28.18
C ASN A 141 16.14 8.43 -26.71
N TYR A 142 15.23 9.31 -26.32
CA TYR A 142 15.06 9.87 -24.98
C TYR A 142 14.06 9.09 -24.12
N ASN A 143 14.15 7.76 -24.18
CA ASN A 143 13.22 6.84 -23.49
C ASN A 143 13.25 7.00 -21.96
N LYS A 144 14.37 7.43 -21.40
CA LYS A 144 14.53 7.67 -19.95
C LYS A 144 13.64 8.79 -19.38
N TYR A 145 13.09 9.66 -20.23
CA TYR A 145 12.27 10.81 -19.82
C TYR A 145 10.77 10.59 -20.01
N TYR A 146 10.32 9.34 -20.19
CA TYR A 146 8.90 9.04 -20.34
C TYR A 146 8.07 9.39 -19.09
N GLU A 147 8.67 9.30 -17.92
CA GLU A 147 8.05 9.66 -16.64
C GLU A 147 7.89 11.19 -16.53
N ASN A 148 8.77 11.96 -17.17
CA ASN A 148 8.73 13.42 -17.17
C ASN A 148 7.82 14.03 -18.25
N ILE A 149 7.11 13.21 -19.05
CA ILE A 149 6.24 13.72 -20.12
C ILE A 149 5.21 14.76 -19.61
N PRO A 150 4.50 14.55 -18.49
CA PRO A 150 3.57 15.56 -17.96
C PRO A 150 4.25 16.91 -17.69
N HIS A 151 5.46 16.87 -17.11
CA HIS A 151 6.27 18.07 -16.86
C HIS A 151 6.72 18.73 -18.18
N ILE A 152 7.19 17.95 -19.15
CA ILE A 152 7.59 18.44 -20.48
C ILE A 152 6.42 19.16 -21.17
N ILE A 153 5.22 18.57 -21.15
CA ILE A 153 4.02 19.19 -21.72
C ILE A 153 3.71 20.49 -21.00
N SER A 154 3.75 20.51 -19.68
CA SER A 154 3.48 21.71 -18.89
C SER A 154 4.43 22.86 -19.24
N VAL A 155 5.73 22.57 -19.39
CA VAL A 155 6.75 23.55 -19.77
C VAL A 155 6.58 24.04 -21.22
N ILE A 156 6.36 23.14 -22.19
CA ILE A 156 6.24 23.51 -23.60
C ILE A 156 4.96 24.30 -23.87
N THR A 157 3.86 23.92 -23.23
CA THR A 157 2.54 24.53 -23.47
C THR A 157 2.26 25.73 -22.57
N ASN A 158 3.08 25.97 -21.54
CA ASN A 158 2.81 26.88 -20.43
C ASN A 158 1.45 26.63 -19.74
N LYS A 159 0.88 25.43 -19.88
CA LYS A 159 -0.34 25.01 -19.19
C LYS A 159 0.01 24.25 -17.92
N ARG A 160 -0.86 24.37 -16.90
CA ARG A 160 -0.72 23.56 -15.69
C ARG A 160 -0.97 22.10 -16.03
N ALA A 161 -0.13 21.22 -15.47
CA ALA A 161 -0.39 19.78 -15.47
C ALA A 161 -1.74 19.48 -14.79
N PRO A 162 -2.39 18.36 -15.13
CA PRO A 162 -3.60 17.95 -14.43
C PRO A 162 -3.32 17.80 -12.93
N THR A 163 -4.20 18.35 -12.10
CA THR A 163 -4.06 18.30 -10.64
C THR A 163 -5.24 17.57 -10.03
N LEU A 164 -4.96 16.71 -9.06
CA LEU A 164 -5.97 16.11 -8.20
C LEU A 164 -6.07 16.93 -6.92
N ASP A 165 -7.29 17.10 -6.43
CA ASP A 165 -7.50 17.63 -5.09
C ASP A 165 -7.08 16.60 -4.03
N ARG A 166 -6.84 17.09 -2.82
CA ARG A 166 -6.32 16.26 -1.73
C ARG A 166 -7.23 15.07 -1.40
N LYS A 167 -8.55 15.28 -1.45
CA LYS A 167 -9.52 14.23 -1.12
C LYS A 167 -9.47 13.13 -2.17
N THR A 168 -9.37 13.47 -3.45
CA THR A 168 -9.20 12.49 -4.52
C THR A 168 -7.91 11.68 -4.37
N GLU A 169 -6.78 12.32 -4.02
CA GLU A 169 -5.54 11.58 -3.74
C GLU A 169 -5.67 10.61 -2.56
N GLU A 170 -6.33 11.03 -1.48
CA GLU A 170 -6.57 10.18 -0.30
C GLU A 170 -7.46 8.97 -0.66
N VAL A 171 -8.50 9.17 -1.46
CA VAL A 171 -9.36 8.08 -1.99
C VAL A 171 -8.53 7.10 -2.81
N LEU A 172 -7.74 7.57 -3.78
CA LEU A 172 -6.89 6.72 -4.61
C LEU A 172 -5.87 5.92 -3.76
N ARG A 173 -5.31 6.53 -2.72
CA ARG A 173 -4.40 5.85 -1.78
C ARG A 173 -5.13 4.82 -0.92
N SER A 174 -6.40 5.05 -0.54
CA SER A 174 -7.22 4.08 0.16
C SER A 174 -7.48 2.86 -0.71
N LEU A 175 -7.98 3.07 -1.94
CA LEU A 175 -8.21 2.01 -2.91
C LEU A 175 -6.93 1.19 -3.15
N PHE A 176 -5.78 1.84 -3.25
CA PHE A 176 -4.50 1.15 -3.41
C PHE A 176 -4.14 0.24 -2.23
N LYS A 177 -4.45 0.65 -1.00
CA LYS A 177 -4.23 -0.17 0.21
C LYS A 177 -5.17 -1.37 0.22
N GLU A 178 -6.44 -1.15 -0.13
CA GLU A 178 -7.48 -2.18 -0.13
C GLU A 178 -7.17 -3.33 -1.10
N ILE A 179 -6.61 -3.03 -2.29
CA ILE A 179 -6.28 -4.07 -3.28
C ILE A 179 -5.05 -4.91 -2.94
N GLN A 180 -4.25 -4.56 -1.92
CA GLN A 180 -2.99 -5.29 -1.64
C GLN A 180 -3.25 -6.74 -1.22
N ILE A 181 -4.17 -6.97 -0.29
CA ILE A 181 -4.51 -8.31 0.22
C ILE A 181 -5.20 -9.15 -0.88
N PRO A 182 -6.27 -8.67 -1.55
CA PRO A 182 -6.87 -9.37 -2.69
C PRO A 182 -5.87 -9.69 -3.80
N PHE A 183 -4.93 -8.79 -4.10
CA PHE A 183 -3.88 -9.07 -5.07
C PHE A 183 -3.03 -10.26 -4.63
N MET A 184 -2.59 -10.30 -3.36
CA MET A 184 -1.80 -11.43 -2.85
C MET A 184 -2.54 -12.76 -2.93
N ASN A 185 -3.84 -12.76 -2.63
CA ASN A 185 -4.66 -13.98 -2.65
C ASN A 185 -4.92 -14.50 -4.07
N ASN A 186 -4.95 -13.60 -5.07
CA ASN A 186 -5.32 -13.93 -6.44
C ASN A 186 -4.15 -13.91 -7.44
N CYS A 187 -2.95 -13.54 -7.01
CA CYS A 187 -1.78 -13.52 -7.87
C CYS A 187 -1.34 -14.96 -8.19
N PRO A 188 -1.20 -15.35 -9.47
CA PRO A 188 -0.75 -16.68 -9.83
C PRO A 188 0.70 -16.91 -9.35
N PRO A 189 1.05 -18.14 -8.95
CA PRO A 189 2.38 -18.45 -8.38
C PRO A 189 3.54 -18.19 -9.36
N SER A 190 3.28 -18.21 -10.66
CA SER A 190 4.26 -17.86 -11.70
C SER A 190 4.58 -16.36 -11.76
N ARG A 191 3.74 -15.49 -11.19
CA ARG A 191 3.90 -14.03 -11.22
C ARG A 191 4.35 -13.51 -9.86
N LYS A 192 5.50 -12.84 -9.83
CA LYS A 192 6.02 -12.16 -8.63
C LYS A 192 5.73 -10.66 -8.62
N ASN A 193 5.57 -10.06 -9.80
CA ASN A 193 5.43 -8.62 -9.95
C ASN A 193 3.98 -8.16 -9.75
N PHE A 194 3.82 -6.99 -9.13
CA PHE A 194 2.52 -6.33 -9.00
C PHE A 194 1.88 -5.99 -10.36
N LEU A 195 0.60 -5.62 -10.35
CA LEU A 195 -0.06 -4.99 -11.50
C LEU A 195 0.70 -3.71 -11.91
N SER A 196 0.59 -3.31 -13.18
CA SER A 196 1.19 -2.05 -13.62
C SER A 196 0.48 -0.89 -12.90
N TYR A 197 1.23 0.07 -12.37
CA TYR A 197 0.65 1.23 -11.68
C TYR A 197 -0.25 2.07 -12.61
N SER A 198 0.15 2.23 -13.88
CA SER A 198 -0.69 2.86 -14.91
C SER A 198 -2.01 2.09 -15.12
N TYR A 199 -1.96 0.74 -15.11
CA TYR A 199 -3.16 -0.08 -15.20
C TYR A 199 -4.08 0.09 -13.97
N VAL A 200 -3.51 0.03 -12.77
CA VAL A 200 -4.27 0.18 -11.52
C VAL A 200 -4.91 1.57 -11.42
N LEU A 201 -4.18 2.63 -11.76
CA LEU A 201 -4.72 4.00 -11.79
C LEU A 201 -5.84 4.14 -12.83
N HIS A 202 -5.68 3.52 -14.01
CA HIS A 202 -6.75 3.48 -15.00
C HIS A 202 -8.02 2.84 -14.43
N LYS A 203 -7.89 1.67 -13.80
CA LYS A 203 -9.02 0.96 -13.18
C LYS A 203 -9.66 1.74 -12.03
N PHE A 204 -8.87 2.43 -11.21
CA PHE A 204 -9.42 3.32 -10.19
C PHE A 204 -10.18 4.49 -10.80
N CYS A 205 -9.69 5.08 -11.89
CA CYS A 205 -10.41 6.14 -12.57
C CYS A 205 -11.74 5.65 -13.16
N GLU A 206 -11.78 4.44 -13.74
CA GLU A 206 -13.03 3.83 -14.21
C GLU A 206 -14.03 3.62 -13.06
N LEU A 207 -13.58 3.10 -11.91
CA LEU A 207 -14.44 2.88 -10.73
C LEU A 207 -14.96 4.18 -10.10
N LEU A 208 -14.20 5.27 -10.22
CA LEU A 208 -14.56 6.58 -9.68
C LEU A 208 -15.22 7.51 -10.71
N GLU A 209 -15.48 7.02 -11.92
CA GLU A 209 -16.05 7.78 -13.05
C GLU A 209 -15.19 9.00 -13.46
N PHE A 210 -13.87 8.90 -13.29
CA PHE A 210 -12.90 9.92 -13.69
C PHE A 210 -12.40 9.72 -15.13
N ASP A 211 -13.35 9.63 -16.07
CA ASP A 211 -13.07 9.33 -17.48
C ASP A 211 -12.10 10.32 -18.14
N HIS A 212 -12.17 11.59 -17.73
CA HIS A 212 -11.29 12.67 -18.18
C HIS A 212 -9.81 12.42 -17.85
N LEU A 213 -9.49 11.53 -16.90
CA LEU A 213 -8.12 11.19 -16.51
C LEU A 213 -7.56 9.96 -17.24
N LEU A 214 -8.39 9.17 -17.90
CA LEU A 214 -7.98 7.90 -18.52
C LEU A 214 -6.92 8.08 -19.61
N GLU A 215 -6.87 9.25 -20.27
CA GLU A 215 -5.87 9.54 -21.29
C GLU A 215 -4.44 9.59 -20.75
N TYR A 216 -4.27 9.88 -19.46
CA TYR A 216 -2.97 9.98 -18.78
C TYR A 216 -2.48 8.65 -18.23
N PHE A 217 -3.37 7.66 -18.10
CA PHE A 217 -3.06 6.33 -17.60
C PHE A 217 -3.28 5.29 -18.70
N PRO A 218 -2.50 5.29 -19.80
CA PRO A 218 -2.73 4.39 -20.91
C PRO A 218 -2.50 2.94 -20.49
N LEU A 219 -3.39 2.06 -20.98
CA LEU A 219 -3.26 0.62 -20.81
C LEU A 219 -2.07 0.05 -21.59
N LEU A 220 -1.65 -1.17 -21.21
CA LEU A 220 -0.57 -1.87 -21.89
C LEU A 220 -0.91 -2.18 -23.35
N LYS A 221 0.07 -1.99 -24.25
CA LYS A 221 -0.08 -2.31 -25.68
C LYS A 221 -0.19 -3.81 -25.97
N SER A 222 0.41 -4.65 -25.14
CA SER A 222 0.37 -6.11 -25.32
C SER A 222 -0.97 -6.63 -24.80
N ARG A 223 -1.82 -7.11 -25.72
CA ARG A 223 -3.14 -7.68 -25.39
C ARG A 223 -3.04 -8.83 -24.40
N GLU A 224 -2.09 -9.73 -24.57
CA GLU A 224 -1.86 -10.86 -23.66
C GLU A 224 -1.50 -10.40 -22.23
N LYS A 225 -0.60 -9.41 -22.11
CA LYS A 225 -0.22 -8.85 -20.80
C LYS A 225 -1.36 -8.06 -20.15
N LEU A 226 -2.19 -7.40 -20.96
CA LEU A 226 -3.38 -6.70 -20.49
C LEU A 226 -4.45 -7.68 -19.99
N HIS A 227 -4.75 -8.71 -20.78
CA HIS A 227 -5.69 -9.77 -20.42
C HIS A 227 -5.27 -10.49 -19.13
N THR A 228 -3.98 -10.84 -18.99
CA THR A 228 -3.46 -11.42 -17.75
C THR A 228 -3.65 -10.50 -16.53
N GLN A 229 -3.64 -9.17 -16.71
CA GLN A 229 -3.93 -8.23 -15.62
C GLN A 229 -5.43 -8.15 -15.33
N ASP A 230 -6.28 -8.13 -16.36
CA ASP A 230 -7.74 -8.16 -16.22
C ASP A 230 -8.21 -9.39 -15.45
N LEU A 231 -7.66 -10.58 -15.73
CA LEU A 231 -8.01 -11.80 -15.00
C LEU A 231 -7.69 -11.74 -13.50
N ILE A 232 -6.65 -11.02 -13.11
CA ILE A 232 -6.31 -10.81 -11.69
C ILE A 232 -7.22 -9.72 -11.11
N TRP A 233 -7.44 -8.65 -11.87
CA TRP A 233 -8.28 -7.53 -11.47
C TRP A 233 -9.73 -7.96 -11.24
N GLU A 234 -10.29 -8.80 -12.10
CA GLU A 234 -11.63 -9.37 -11.96
C GLU A 234 -11.79 -10.09 -10.61
N LYS A 235 -10.79 -10.88 -10.21
CA LYS A 235 -10.78 -11.56 -8.92
C LYS A 235 -10.65 -10.60 -7.74
N ILE A 236 -9.81 -9.57 -7.87
CA ILE A 236 -9.70 -8.50 -6.87
C ILE A 236 -11.05 -7.78 -6.70
N CYS A 237 -11.71 -7.41 -7.80
CA CYS A 237 -13.03 -6.81 -7.79
C CYS A 237 -14.06 -7.73 -7.12
N LYS A 238 -14.00 -9.04 -7.39
CA LYS A 238 -14.87 -10.03 -6.75
C LYS A 238 -14.68 -10.08 -5.23
N ASP A 239 -13.44 -10.11 -4.75
CA ASP A 239 -13.13 -10.13 -3.32
C ASP A 239 -13.59 -8.85 -2.59
N LEU A 240 -13.41 -7.69 -3.24
CA LEU A 240 -13.78 -6.38 -2.71
C LEU A 240 -15.24 -6.00 -2.98
N LYS A 241 -15.98 -6.82 -3.74
CA LYS A 241 -17.34 -6.53 -4.24
C LYS A 241 -17.42 -5.23 -5.05
N TRP A 242 -16.37 -4.92 -5.80
CA TRP A 242 -16.32 -3.81 -6.74
C TRP A 242 -16.85 -4.23 -8.12
N GLN A 243 -17.30 -3.27 -8.90
CA GLN A 243 -17.64 -3.51 -10.29
C GLN A 243 -16.39 -3.92 -11.08
N PHE A 244 -16.50 -4.97 -11.89
CA PHE A 244 -15.47 -5.28 -12.87
C PHE A 244 -15.80 -4.61 -14.19
N ILE A 245 -14.86 -3.81 -14.69
CA ILE A 245 -14.94 -3.15 -16.00
C ILE A 245 -13.83 -3.77 -16.86
N PRO A 246 -14.15 -4.52 -17.93
CA PRO A 246 -13.13 -5.14 -18.77
C PRO A 246 -12.37 -4.09 -19.57
N SER A 247 -11.07 -4.31 -19.81
CA SER A 247 -10.23 -3.39 -20.58
C SER A 247 -10.34 -3.58 -22.10
N LEU A 248 -11.00 -4.66 -22.53
CA LEU A 248 -11.16 -5.11 -23.92
C LEU A 248 -12.61 -5.48 -24.19
#